data_AF-A0A0M0GG25-F1
#
_entry.id   AF-A0A0M0GG25-F1
#
_cell.length_a   1.000
_cell.length_b   1.000
_cell.length_c   1.000
_cell.angle_alpha   90.00
_cell.angle_beta   90.00
_cell.angle_gamma   90.00
#
_symmetry.space_group_name_H-M   'P 1'
#
loop_
_entity.id
_entity.type
_entity.pdbx_description
1 polymer ?
#
loop_
_entity_poly.entity_id
_entity_poly.type
_entity_poly.pdbx_seq_one_letter_code
_entity_poly.pdbx_strand_id
1 'polypeptide(L)'
;MAILPKTKRKGARGSTPVVRAKSVEQNFSLYEMFEQFMNFKESEGLAEPTLYCYYEHLKYFTDFSGGDLSNEEVTLETFREYDLID
;
A
#
# COMPACT_ATOMS: atom_id res chain seq x y z
N MET A 1 56.31 -13.90 -6.09
CA MET A 1 54.84 -14.05 -6.17
C MET A 1 54.21 -13.05 -5.24
N ALA A 2 53.43 -12.08 -5.75
CA ALA A 2 52.77 -11.07 -4.93
C ALA A 2 51.38 -11.57 -4.51
N ILE A 3 51.14 -11.65 -3.20
CA ILE A 3 49.84 -12.00 -2.64
C ILE A 3 49.02 -10.72 -2.53
N LEU A 4 48.02 -10.56 -3.40
CA LEU A 4 47.06 -9.45 -3.31
C LEU A 4 46.06 -9.72 -2.16
N PRO A 5 45.79 -8.75 -1.26
CA PRO A 5 44.77 -8.91 -0.25
C PRO A 5 43.37 -8.86 -0.87
N LYS A 6 42.51 -9.82 -0.49
CA LYS A 6 41.12 -9.94 -0.91
C LYS A 6 40.32 -8.68 -0.52
N THR A 7 39.64 -8.08 -1.48
CA THR A 7 38.72 -6.96 -1.28
C THR A 7 37.55 -7.37 -0.37
N LYS A 8 37.41 -6.72 0.80
CA LYS A 8 36.24 -6.88 1.66
C LYS A 8 35.07 -6.12 1.05
N ARG A 9 34.05 -6.82 0.55
CA ARG A 9 32.77 -6.22 0.15
C ARG A 9 32.13 -5.51 1.35
N LYS A 10 32.02 -4.18 1.28
CA LYS A 10 31.26 -3.36 2.23
C LYS A 10 29.79 -3.45 1.85
N GLY A 11 29.12 -4.47 2.38
CA GLY A 11 27.72 -4.75 2.08
C GLY A 11 27.09 -5.62 3.15
N ALA A 12 27.36 -5.32 4.42
CA ALA A 12 26.52 -5.81 5.50
C ALA A 12 25.22 -5.00 5.42
N ARG A 13 24.11 -5.64 4.99
CA ARG A 13 22.78 -5.11 5.31
C ARG A 13 22.71 -5.07 6.83
N GLY A 14 22.87 -3.89 7.40
CA GLY A 14 22.63 -3.67 8.82
C GLY A 14 21.25 -4.22 9.13
N SER A 15 21.19 -5.21 10.01
CA SER A 15 19.95 -5.71 10.59
C SER A 15 19.41 -4.68 11.58
N THR A 16 19.29 -3.42 11.15
CA THR A 16 18.65 -2.40 11.96
C THR A 16 17.17 -2.80 11.97
N PRO A 17 16.60 -3.18 13.12
CA PRO A 17 15.16 -3.35 13.20
C PRO A 17 14.56 -2.02 12.76
N VAL A 18 13.75 -2.04 11.71
CA VAL A 18 12.93 -0.89 11.35
C VAL A 18 12.04 -0.66 12.56
N VAL A 19 12.39 0.34 13.37
CA VAL A 19 11.53 0.80 14.45
C VAL A 19 10.30 1.35 13.73
N ARG A 20 9.25 0.52 13.61
CA ARG A 20 7.93 1.00 13.20
C ARG A 20 7.58 2.07 14.23
N ALA A 21 7.58 3.32 13.79
CA ALA A 21 6.97 4.39 14.56
C ALA A 21 5.57 3.90 14.95
N LYS A 22 5.21 4.01 16.23
CA LYS A 22 3.83 3.76 16.66
C LYS A 22 2.95 4.61 15.75
N SER A 23 2.09 3.95 14.98
CA SER A 23 1.11 4.66 14.16
C SER A 23 0.35 5.58 15.10
N VAL A 24 0.35 6.87 14.81
CA VAL A 24 -0.68 7.75 15.36
C VAL A 24 -2.00 7.07 15.00
N GLU A 25 -2.87 6.80 15.98
CA GLU A 25 -4.21 6.26 15.72
C GLU A 25 -4.94 7.30 14.86
N GLN A 26 -4.86 7.11 13.54
CA GLN A 26 -5.55 7.93 12.57
C GLN A 26 -6.77 7.12 12.13
N ASN A 27 -7.92 7.51 12.67
CA ASN A 27 -9.23 7.02 12.27
C ASN A 27 -9.54 7.56 10.88
N PHE A 28 -9.01 6.92 9.86
CA PHE A 28 -9.32 7.24 8.47
C PHE A 28 -10.51 6.44 7.98
N SER A 29 -11.29 7.04 7.11
CA SER A 29 -12.21 6.31 6.24
C SER A 29 -11.48 5.73 5.02
N LEU A 30 -12.12 4.77 4.35
CA LEU A 30 -11.61 4.12 3.15
C LEU A 30 -11.43 5.14 2.03
N TYR A 31 -12.35 6.09 1.89
CA TYR A 31 -12.17 7.21 0.95
C TYR A 31 -10.93 8.04 1.28
N GLU A 32 -10.70 8.39 2.54
CA GLU A 32 -9.53 9.19 2.93
C GLU A 32 -8.21 8.43 2.69
N MET A 33 -8.19 7.12 2.98
CA MET A 33 -7.06 6.26 2.67
C MET A 33 -6.83 6.14 1.15
N PHE A 34 -7.91 6.02 0.38
CA PHE A 34 -7.85 5.92 -1.07
C PHE A 34 -7.35 7.22 -1.72
N GLU A 35 -7.82 8.39 -1.28
CA GLU A 35 -7.34 9.68 -1.79
C GLU A 35 -5.85 9.88 -1.51
N GLN A 36 -5.36 9.48 -0.33
CA GLN A 36 -3.92 9.49 -0.04
C GLN A 36 -3.15 8.55 -0.98
N PHE A 37 -3.71 7.39 -1.29
CA PHE A 37 -3.15 6.46 -2.28
C PHE A 37 -3.15 7.08 -3.68
N MET A 38 -4.22 7.72 -4.12
CA MET A 38 -4.32 8.33 -5.45
C MET A 38 -3.35 9.49 -5.63
N ASN A 39 -3.18 10.35 -4.61
CA ASN A 39 -2.15 11.39 -4.61
C ASN A 39 -0.75 10.83 -4.90
N PHE A 40 -0.45 9.65 -4.35
CA PHE A 40 0.81 8.96 -4.64
C PHE A 40 0.83 8.39 -6.06
N LYS A 41 -0.26 7.77 -6.53
CA LYS A 41 -0.36 7.18 -7.87
C LYS A 41 -0.34 8.18 -9.02
N GLU A 42 -0.93 9.34 -8.85
CA GLU A 42 -0.84 10.43 -9.81
C GLU A 42 0.61 10.91 -9.97
N SER A 43 1.37 10.92 -8.87
CA SER A 43 2.78 11.31 -8.90
C SER A 43 3.70 10.30 -9.62
N GLU A 44 3.25 9.05 -9.83
CA GLU A 44 3.98 8.02 -10.58
C GLU A 44 3.91 8.21 -12.11
N GLY A 45 3.11 9.17 -12.60
CA GLY A 45 2.97 9.44 -14.04
C GLY A 45 2.14 8.37 -14.77
N LEU A 46 1.17 7.75 -14.08
CA LEU A 46 0.25 6.79 -14.68
C LEU A 46 -0.64 7.46 -15.74
N ALA A 47 -1.04 6.70 -16.76
CA ALA A 47 -1.97 7.19 -17.76
C ALA A 47 -3.36 7.46 -17.15
N GLU A 48 -4.07 8.48 -17.63
CA GLU A 48 -5.41 8.84 -17.13
C GLU A 48 -6.40 7.67 -17.10
N PRO A 49 -6.46 6.76 -18.11
CA PRO A 49 -7.34 5.59 -18.03
C PRO A 49 -7.03 4.68 -16.83
N THR A 50 -5.75 4.55 -16.46
CA THR A 50 -5.35 3.75 -15.29
C THR A 50 -5.82 4.39 -13.99
N LEU A 51 -5.69 5.71 -13.88
CA LEU A 51 -6.19 6.46 -12.73
C LEU A 51 -7.71 6.33 -12.61
N TYR A 52 -8.44 6.45 -13.73
CA TYR A 52 -9.87 6.22 -13.78
C TYR A 52 -10.28 4.83 -13.29
N CYS A 53 -9.58 3.77 -13.74
CA CYS A 53 -9.87 2.41 -13.29
C CYS A 53 -9.68 2.24 -11.77
N TYR A 54 -8.75 2.95 -11.13
CA TYR A 54 -8.64 2.89 -9.66
C TYR A 54 -9.90 3.42 -8.97
N TYR A 55 -10.44 4.56 -9.42
CA TYR A 55 -11.69 5.11 -8.89
C TYR A 55 -12.88 4.19 -9.15
N GLU A 56 -12.91 3.55 -10.33
CA GLU A 56 -13.95 2.60 -10.69
C GLU A 56 -13.93 1.35 -9.79
N HIS A 57 -12.75 0.78 -9.54
CA HIS A 57 -12.61 -0.35 -8.61
C HIS A 57 -12.95 0.03 -7.17
N LEU A 58 -12.60 1.24 -6.71
CA LEU A 58 -13.02 1.71 -5.40
C LEU A 58 -14.55 1.72 -5.32
N LYS A 59 -15.22 2.25 -6.35
CA LYS A 59 -16.68 2.30 -6.40
C LYS A 59 -17.29 0.90 -6.30
N TYR A 60 -16.79 -0.07 -7.07
CA TYR A 60 -17.27 -1.46 -6.99
C TYR A 60 -17.11 -2.05 -5.59
N PHE A 61 -15.95 -1.82 -4.97
CA PHE A 61 -15.68 -2.30 -3.63
C PHE A 61 -16.56 -1.60 -2.56
N THR A 62 -16.81 -0.29 -2.67
CA THR A 62 -17.69 0.44 -1.73
C THR A 62 -19.16 0.07 -1.92
N ASP A 63 -19.59 -0.16 -3.17
CA ASP A 63 -20.95 -0.62 -3.48
C ASP A 63 -21.17 -2.03 -2.89
N PHE A 64 -20.17 -2.92 -2.98
CA PHE A 64 -20.17 -4.23 -2.32
C PHE A 64 -20.19 -4.13 -0.79
N SER A 65 -19.34 -3.28 -0.22
CA SER A 65 -19.17 -3.13 1.24
C SER A 65 -20.35 -2.43 1.92
N GLY A 66 -21.29 -1.89 1.16
CA GLY A 66 -22.45 -1.17 1.69
C GLY A 66 -22.14 0.26 2.13
N GLY A 67 -21.02 0.84 1.68
CA GLY A 67 -20.63 2.22 1.98
C GLY A 67 -19.15 2.40 2.28
N ASP A 68 -18.84 3.54 2.92
CA ASP A 68 -17.49 3.88 3.39
C ASP A 68 -17.16 3.10 4.66
N LEU A 69 -15.96 2.52 4.70
CA LEU A 69 -15.46 1.73 5.82
C LEU A 69 -14.42 2.53 6.61
N SER A 70 -14.38 2.36 7.92
CA SER A 70 -13.25 2.84 8.72
C SER A 70 -12.02 1.95 8.55
N ASN A 71 -10.84 2.46 8.91
CA ASN A 71 -9.59 1.68 8.80
C ASN A 71 -9.61 0.37 9.61
N GLU A 72 -10.42 0.29 10.68
CA GLU A 72 -10.54 -0.89 11.54
C GLU A 72 -11.41 -1.97 10.86
N GLU A 73 -12.37 -1.55 10.05
CA GLU A 73 -13.28 -2.42 9.30
C GLU A 73 -12.62 -2.97 8.04
N VAL A 74 -11.67 -2.25 7.44
CA VAL A 74 -10.89 -2.71 6.28
C VAL A 74 -9.92 -3.82 6.72
N THR A 75 -10.35 -5.07 6.61
CA THR A 75 -9.57 -6.25 7.01
C THR A 75 -9.23 -7.12 5.81
N LEU A 76 -8.37 -8.13 6.00
CA LEU A 76 -8.12 -9.11 4.93
C LEU A 76 -9.38 -9.87 4.53
N GLU A 77 -10.34 -10.02 5.45
CA GLU A 77 -11.57 -10.76 5.17
C GLU A 77 -12.50 -9.97 4.25
N THR A 78 -12.59 -8.64 4.42
CA THR A 78 -13.41 -7.79 3.53
C THR A 78 -12.97 -7.91 2.07
N PHE A 79 -11.67 -8.04 1.80
CA PHE A 79 -11.17 -8.25 0.44
C PHE A 79 -11.43 -9.67 -0.09
N ARG A 80 -11.33 -10.69 0.76
CA ARG A 80 -11.62 -12.07 0.36
C ARG A 80 -13.08 -12.27 0.01
N GLU A 81 -13.98 -11.65 0.75
CA GLU A 81 -15.41 -11.71 0.48
C GLU A 81 -15.74 -11.05 -0.86
N TYR A 82 -15.08 -9.94 -1.20
CA TYR A 82 -15.20 -9.28 -2.50
C TYR A 82 -14.73 -10.20 -3.65
N ASP A 83 -13.54 -10.79 -3.52
CA ASP A 83 -12.93 -11.67 -4.54
C ASP A 83 -13.73 -12.98 -4.80
N LEU A 84 -14.66 -13.35 -3.92
CA LEU A 84 -15.49 -14.54 -4.08
C LEU A 84 -16.78 -14.27 -4.89
N ILE A 85 -17.11 -13.01 -5.14
CA ILE A 85 -18.36 -12.60 -5.79
C ILE A 85 -18.12 -12.10 -7.22
N ASP A 86 -16.91 -11.62 -7.54
CA ASP A 86 -16.41 -11.30 -8.90
C ASP A 86 -15.76 -12.53 -9.59
#